data_AF-F8PFG8-F1
#
_entry.id   AF-F8PFG8-F1
#
_cell.length_a   1.000
_cell.length_b   1.000
_cell.length_c   1.000
_cell.angle_alpha   90.00
_cell.angle_beta   90.00
_cell.angle_gamma   90.00
#
_symmetry.space_group_name_H-M   'P 1'
#
loop_
_entity.id
_entity.type
_entity.pdbx_description
1 polymer ?
#
loop_
_entity_poly.entity_id
_entity_poly.type
_entity_poly.pdbx_seq_one_letter_code
_entity_poly.pdbx_strand_id
1 'polypeptide(L)' 'VTKTSIVYIATQVQFSLTSASTFLPTDLITDSERFYNIILELLDDPEENVEVNHLMAW' A
#
# COMPACT_ATOMS: atom_id res chain seq x y z
N VAL A 1 -10.58 -8.14 -7.75
CA VAL A 1 -9.77 -7.13 -7.03
C VAL A 1 -8.61 -6.71 -7.94
N THR A 2 -8.10 -5.47 -7.87
CA THR A 2 -6.88 -5.05 -8.59
C THR A 2 -5.73 -4.80 -7.63
N LYS A 3 -4.48 -5.01 -8.04
CA LYS A 3 -3.29 -4.70 -7.22
C LYS A 3 -3.35 -3.26 -6.71
N THR A 4 -3.64 -2.30 -7.59
CA THR A 4 -3.84 -0.89 -7.26
C THR A 4 -4.89 -0.66 -6.16
N SER A 5 -6.02 -1.39 -6.20
CA SER A 5 -7.05 -1.28 -5.15
C SER A 5 -6.57 -1.83 -3.80
N ILE A 6 -5.76 -2.89 -3.80
CA ILE A 6 -5.16 -3.45 -2.57
C ILE A 6 -4.18 -2.45 -1.97
N VAL A 7 -3.27 -1.91 -2.80
CA VAL A 7 -2.30 -0.89 -2.36
C VAL A 7 -3.02 0.31 -1.75
N TYR A 8 -4.07 0.81 -2.42
CA TYR A 8 -4.84 1.94 -1.94
C TYR A 8 -5.49 1.70 -0.56
N ILE A 9 -6.05 0.51 -0.34
CA ILE A 9 -6.63 0.14 0.96
C ILE A 9 -5.54 -0.04 2.02
N ALA A 10 -4.41 -0.67 1.68
CA ALA A 10 -3.28 -0.82 2.60
C ALA A 10 -2.74 0.54 3.08
N THR A 11 -2.61 1.52 2.17
CA THR A 11 -2.20 2.89 2.52
C THR A 11 -3.22 3.57 3.44
N GLN A 12 -4.52 3.41 3.20
CA GLN A 12 -5.57 3.96 4.08
C GLN A 12 -5.56 3.33 5.48
N VAL A 13 -5.37 2.02 5.58
CA VAL A 13 -5.28 1.30 6.86
C VAL A 13 -4.03 1.73 7.62
N GLN A 14 -2.87 1.82 6.96
CA GLN A 14 -1.63 2.30 7.57
C GLN A 14 -1.81 3.69 8.19
N PHE A 15 -2.45 4.62 7.46
CA PHE A 15 -2.73 5.96 7.97
C PHE A 15 -3.69 5.94 9.17
N SER A 16 -4.74 5.11 9.10
CA SER A 16 -5.72 4.96 10.19
C SER A 16 -5.11 4.35 11.46
N LEU A 17 -4.06 3.53 11.33
CA LEU A 17 -3.34 2.89 12.43
C LEU A 17 -2.19 3.75 12.97
N THR A 18 -1.75 4.77 12.25
CA THR A 18 -0.71 5.68 12.71
C THR A 18 -1.36 6.76 13.59
N SER A 19 -0.85 7.01 14.80
CA SER A 19 -1.36 8.04 15.72
C SER A 19 -1.13 9.49 15.25
N ALA A 20 -0.84 9.70 13.97
CA ALA A 20 -0.76 11.01 13.34
C ALA A 20 -2.19 11.53 13.12
N SER A 21 -2.69 12.36 14.05
CA SER A 21 -4.10 12.79 14.05
C SER A 21 -4.48 13.73 12.90
N THR A 22 -3.57 14.13 12.02
CA THR A 22 -3.92 15.05 10.94
C THR A 22 -2.94 14.95 9.79
N PHE A 23 -3.50 14.88 8.59
CA PHE A 23 -2.79 14.98 7.34
C PHE A 23 -2.11 16.37 7.27
N LEU A 24 -0.78 16.47 7.50
CA LEU A 24 -0.05 17.73 7.37
C LEU A 24 0.48 17.88 5.94
N PRO A 25 0.13 18.94 5.18
CA PRO A 25 0.56 19.10 3.78
C PRO A 25 2.08 19.04 3.54
N THR A 26 2.88 19.31 4.58
CA THR A 26 4.35 19.30 4.52
C THR A 26 5.00 17.96 4.86
N ASP A 27 4.26 17.00 5.42
CA ASP A 27 4.84 15.78 6.03
C ASP A 27 4.35 14.48 5.38
N LEU A 28 3.67 14.57 4.24
CA LEU A 28 2.77 13.48 3.82
C LEU A 28 2.99 12.97 2.41
N ILE A 29 3.58 13.76 1.53
CA ILE A 29 3.83 13.32 0.15
C ILE A 29 4.97 12.29 0.14
N THR A 30 5.96 12.38 1.04
CA THR A 30 7.14 11.52 0.92
C THR A 30 6.98 10.13 1.50
N ASP A 31 6.31 9.95 2.65
CA ASP A 31 6.24 8.62 3.27
C ASP A 31 5.04 7.80 2.78
N SER A 32 3.92 8.46 2.45
CA SER A 32 2.72 7.76 1.93
C SER A 32 2.85 7.33 0.47
N GLU A 33 3.44 8.18 -0.39
CA GLU A 33 3.75 7.83 -1.77
C GLU A 33 4.82 6.73 -1.82
N ARG A 34 5.84 6.84 -0.96
CA ARG A 34 6.88 5.81 -0.84
C ARG A 34 6.30 4.49 -0.34
N PHE A 35 5.44 4.51 0.68
CA PHE A 35 4.76 3.30 1.16
C PHE A 35 3.89 2.68 0.07
N TYR A 36 3.11 3.49 -0.65
CA TYR A 36 2.31 3.05 -1.78
C TYR A 36 3.16 2.37 -2.86
N ASN A 37 4.27 3.03 -3.27
CA ASN A 37 5.16 2.51 -4.30
C ASN A 37 5.86 1.22 -3.84
N ILE A 38 6.30 1.13 -2.58
CA ILE A 38 6.91 -0.09 -2.03
C ILE A 38 5.93 -1.26 -2.05
N ILE A 39 4.68 -1.03 -1.63
CA ILE A 39 3.65 -2.08 -1.66
C ILE A 39 3.35 -2.47 -3.11
N LEU A 40 3.29 -1.50 -4.04
CA LEU A 40 3.04 -1.78 -5.44
C LEU A 40 4.18 -2.61 -6.06
N GLU A 41 5.42 -2.23 -5.79
CA GLU A 41 6.62 -2.98 -6.20
C GLU A 41 6.61 -4.40 -5.63
N LEU A 42 6.24 -4.58 -4.36
CA LEU A 42 6.09 -5.89 -3.73
C LEU A 42 5.02 -6.74 -4.43
N LEU A 43 3.88 -6.16 -4.79
CA LEU A 43 2.83 -6.89 -5.50
C LEU A 43 3.22 -7.22 -6.95
N ASP A 44 4.17 -6.50 -7.53
CA ASP A 44 4.71 -6.73 -8.88
C ASP A 44 5.99 -7.57 -8.89
N ASP A 45 6.51 -7.93 -7.71
CA ASP A 45 7.67 -8.80 -7.58
C ASP A 45 7.36 -10.21 -8.14
N PRO A 46 8.12 -10.71 -9.13
CA PRO A 46 7.94 -12.04 -9.67
C PRO A 46 8.17 -13.16 -8.64
N GLU A 47 8.96 -12.93 -7.59
CA GLU A 47 9.21 -13.91 -6.52
C GLU A 47 7.97 -14.11 -5.65
N GLU A 48 7.14 -13.07 -5.48
CA GLU A 48 5.92 -13.07 -4.66
C GLU A 48 4.65 -13.44 -5.46
N ASN A 49 4.81 -13.83 -6.73
CA ASN A 49 3.69 -14.00 -7.67
C ASN A 49 2.70 -15.09 -7.22
N VAL A 50 3.16 -16.14 -6.54
CA VAL A 50 2.30 -17.23 -6.05
C VAL A 50 1.36 -16.71 -4.96
N GLU A 51 1.90 -15.97 -4.01
CA GLU A 51 1.23 -15.35 -2.87
C GLU A 51 0.27 -14.27 -3.35
N VAL A 52 0.73 -13.41 -4.27
CA VAL A 52 -0.08 -12.35 -4.87
C VAL A 52 -1.24 -12.95 -5.67
N ASN A 53 -1.03 -14.02 -6.44
CA ASN A 53 -2.12 -14.69 -7.15
C ASN A 53 -3.15 -15.30 -6.20
N HIS A 54 -2.69 -15.91 -5.10
CA HIS A 54 -3.58 -16.43 -4.07
C HIS A 54 -4.39 -15.31 -3.42
N LEU A 55 -3.75 -14.18 -3.09
CA LEU A 55 -4.40 -12.97 -2.57
C LEU A 55 -5.44 -12.41 -3.57
N MET A 56 -5.14 -12.43 -4.86
CA MET A 56 -6.02 -11.93 -5.92
C MET A 56 -7.21 -12.86 -6.20
N ALA A 57 -7.11 -14.13 -5.82
CA ALA A 57 -8.17 -15.13 -5.95
C ALA A 57 -9.13 -15.20 -4.74
N TRP A 58 -8.76 -14.55 -3.63
CA TRP A 58 -9.56 -14.44 -2.41
C TRP A 58 -10.72 -13.46 -2.59
#